data_AF-A0A314XQ96-F1
#
_entry.id   AF-A0A314XQ96-F1
#
_cell.length_a   1.000
_cell.length_b   1.000
_cell.length_c   1.000
_cell.angle_alpha   90.00
_cell.angle_beta   90.00
_cell.angle_gamma   90.00
#
_symmetry.space_group_name_H-M   'P 1'
#
loop_
_entity.id
_entity.type
_entity.pdbx_description
1 polymer ?
#
loop_
_entity_poly.entity_id
_entity_poly.type
_entity_poly.pdbx_seq_one_letter_code
_entity_poly.pdbx_strand_id
1 'polypeptide(L)'
;MFNPDHDHAEIPFIDMQKLLSQESTDSESELAKLHFACKEWGFFQLVNHGVSSSLMDKVKTEIQDFFNLAMEDKKKLWQTPRDVEGFGQAFVVSEDQKLDWADIFFMTTLPVEMRRPHLFPNVPSPFRETLEVYSLEVKNLA
;
A
#
# COMPACT_ATOMS: atom_id res chain seq x y z
N MET A 1 -35.30 -0.25 -5.20
CA MET A 1 -35.50 -0.13 -6.66
C MET A 1 -34.12 -0.32 -7.26
N PHE A 2 -33.81 -1.53 -7.72
CA PHE A 2 -32.55 -1.82 -8.40
C PHE A 2 -32.65 -1.22 -9.81
N ASN A 3 -31.77 -0.26 -10.12
CA ASN A 3 -31.68 0.30 -11.46
C ASN A 3 -30.69 -0.56 -12.28
N PRO A 4 -31.12 -1.26 -13.35
CA PRO A 4 -30.27 -2.18 -14.11
C PRO A 4 -29.27 -1.48 -15.05
N ASP A 5 -29.35 -0.15 -15.21
CA ASP A 5 -28.53 0.63 -16.15
C ASP A 5 -27.19 1.13 -15.56
N HIS A 6 -26.72 0.54 -14.46
CA HIS A 6 -25.40 0.84 -13.87
C HIS A 6 -24.35 -0.24 -14.20
N ASP A 7 -24.45 -0.88 -15.37
CA ASP A 7 -23.40 -1.78 -15.85
C ASP A 7 -22.23 -0.94 -16.41
N HIS A 8 -21.09 -1.01 -15.73
CA HIS A 8 -19.77 -0.42 -16.07
C HIS A 8 -19.51 1.02 -15.61
N ALA A 9 -19.73 1.33 -14.33
CA ALA A 9 -18.95 2.39 -13.70
C ALA A 9 -17.48 1.91 -13.59
N GLU A 10 -16.59 2.42 -14.44
CA GLU A 10 -15.15 2.12 -14.40
C GLU A 10 -14.41 3.04 -13.44
N ILE A 11 -13.50 2.47 -12.65
CA ILE A 11 -12.66 3.23 -11.71
C ILE A 11 -11.82 4.23 -12.51
N PRO A 12 -11.81 5.53 -12.15
CA PRO A 12 -11.04 6.53 -12.87
C PRO A 12 -9.55 6.22 -12.90
N PHE A 13 -8.91 6.48 -14.05
CA PHE A 13 -7.45 6.48 -14.20
C PHE A 13 -6.93 7.91 -14.22
N ILE A 14 -5.90 8.17 -13.44
CA ILE A 14 -5.18 9.45 -13.39
C ILE A 14 -3.76 9.23 -13.91
N ASP A 15 -3.35 10.00 -14.91
CA ASP A 15 -2.02 9.97 -15.48
C ASP A 15 -1.12 11.01 -14.79
N MET A 16 -0.15 10.54 -13.99
CA MET A 16 0.75 11.42 -13.24
C MET A 16 1.64 12.28 -14.15
N GLN A 17 2.03 11.80 -15.33
CA GLN A 17 2.86 12.58 -16.25
C GLN A 17 2.09 13.73 -16.86
N LYS A 18 0.82 13.51 -17.22
CA LYS A 18 -0.06 14.58 -17.71
C LYS A 18 -0.37 15.60 -16.61
N LEU A 19 -0.60 15.12 -15.39
CA LEU A 19 -0.85 15.98 -14.24
C LEU A 19 0.32 16.94 -13.99
N LEU A 20 1.56 16.44 -14.13
CA LEU A 20 2.80 17.20 -13.96
C LEU A 20 3.31 17.86 -15.25
N SER A 21 2.56 17.81 -16.35
CA SER A 21 2.95 18.37 -17.64
C SER A 21 3.13 19.89 -17.56
N GLN A 22 4.09 20.42 -18.32
CA GLN A 22 4.23 21.87 -18.50
C GLN A 22 3.18 22.44 -19.47
N GLU A 23 2.52 21.58 -20.25
CA GLU A 23 1.43 21.97 -21.14
C GLU A 23 0.15 22.18 -20.34
N SER A 24 -0.34 23.43 -20.30
CA SER A 24 -1.47 23.81 -19.45
C SER A 24 -2.74 23.03 -19.74
N THR A 25 -3.01 22.69 -21.01
CA THR A 25 -4.23 21.96 -21.40
C THR A 25 -4.26 20.54 -20.84
N ASP A 26 -3.14 19.82 -20.88
CA ASP A 26 -3.05 18.45 -20.37
C ASP A 26 -3.10 18.42 -18.84
N SER A 27 -2.37 19.33 -18.18
CA SER A 27 -2.36 19.44 -16.72
C SER A 27 -3.74 19.86 -16.17
N GLU A 28 -4.40 20.85 -16.76
CA GLU A 28 -5.74 21.30 -16.34
C GLU A 28 -6.80 20.21 -16.53
N SER A 29 -6.76 19.49 -17.67
CA SER A 29 -7.69 18.40 -17.94
C SER A 29 -7.50 17.25 -16.95
N GLU A 30 -6.27 16.84 -16.67
CA GLU A 30 -5.99 15.74 -15.76
C GLU A 30 -6.26 16.11 -14.30
N LEU A 31 -5.99 17.37 -13.91
CA LEU A 31 -6.35 17.90 -12.60
C LEU A 31 -7.87 17.90 -12.38
N ALA A 32 -8.67 18.25 -13.39
CA ALA A 32 -10.11 18.19 -13.32
C ALA A 32 -10.62 16.74 -13.13
N LYS A 33 -9.99 15.76 -13.80
CA LYS A 33 -10.29 14.33 -13.59
C LYS A 33 -9.93 13.89 -12.18
N LEU A 34 -8.77 14.27 -11.67
CA LEU A 34 -8.36 13.97 -10.30
C LEU A 34 -9.35 14.56 -9.29
N HIS A 35 -9.73 15.83 -9.46
CA HIS A 35 -10.73 16.47 -8.61
C HIS A 35 -12.07 15.72 -8.62
N PHE A 36 -12.54 15.34 -9.81
CA PHE A 36 -13.76 14.54 -9.96
C PHE A 36 -13.65 13.18 -9.28
N ALA A 37 -12.56 12.46 -9.48
CA ALA A 37 -12.33 11.16 -8.86
C ALA A 37 -12.29 11.25 -7.33
N CYS A 38 -11.60 12.24 -6.77
CA CYS A 38 -11.60 12.48 -5.33
C CYS A 38 -12.99 12.78 -4.76
N LYS A 39 -13.81 13.55 -5.50
CA LYS A 39 -15.13 14.01 -5.04
C LYS A 39 -16.23 12.96 -5.17
N GLU A 40 -16.29 12.28 -6.30
CA GLU A 40 -17.40 11.38 -6.64
C GLU A 40 -17.08 9.90 -6.38
N TRP A 41 -15.80 9.51 -6.45
CA TRP A 41 -15.37 8.12 -6.26
C TRP A 41 -14.67 7.88 -4.92
N GLY A 42 -13.85 8.82 -4.46
CA GLY A 42 -12.97 8.63 -3.30
C GLY A 42 -11.82 7.64 -3.54
N PHE A 43 -11.69 7.11 -4.76
CA PHE A 43 -10.63 6.20 -5.17
C PHE A 43 -10.37 6.29 -6.68
N PHE A 44 -9.14 6.02 -7.11
CA PHE A 44 -8.72 6.03 -8.52
C PHE A 44 -7.46 5.18 -8.70
N GLN A 45 -7.15 4.83 -9.94
CA GLN A 45 -5.89 4.20 -10.31
C GLN A 45 -4.92 5.28 -10.81
N LEU A 46 -3.73 5.36 -10.22
CA LEU A 46 -2.68 6.24 -10.70
C LEU A 46 -1.78 5.46 -11.67
N VAL A 47 -1.57 5.99 -12.88
CA VAL A 47 -0.69 5.42 -13.90
C VAL A 47 0.41 6.40 -14.25
N ASN A 48 1.47 5.90 -14.92
CA ASN A 48 2.66 6.69 -15.25
C ASN A 48 3.26 7.40 -14.02
N HIS A 49 3.10 6.79 -12.84
CA HIS A 49 3.46 7.35 -11.53
C HIS A 49 4.97 7.54 -11.32
N GLY A 50 5.83 7.00 -12.18
CA GLY A 50 7.29 7.22 -12.11
C GLY A 50 8.05 6.24 -11.20
N VAL A 51 7.38 5.54 -10.28
CA VAL A 51 7.99 4.39 -9.57
C VAL A 51 8.41 3.30 -10.56
N SER A 52 9.67 2.88 -10.50
CA SER A 52 10.23 1.88 -11.42
C SER A 52 9.45 0.55 -11.39
N SER A 53 9.16 0.01 -12.57
CA SER A 53 8.55 -1.33 -12.70
C SER A 53 9.41 -2.42 -12.05
N SER A 54 10.75 -2.33 -12.17
CA SER A 54 11.67 -3.28 -11.55
C SER A 54 11.58 -3.26 -10.02
N LEU A 55 11.33 -2.09 -9.43
CA LEU A 55 11.13 -1.96 -7.98
C LEU A 55 9.77 -2.56 -7.59
N MET A 56 8.71 -2.28 -8.35
CA MET A 56 7.38 -2.86 -8.11
C MET A 56 7.40 -4.39 -8.16
N ASP A 57 8.09 -4.96 -9.16
CA ASP A 57 8.24 -6.42 -9.28
C ASP A 57 9.04 -6.99 -8.12
N LYS A 58 10.14 -6.33 -7.73
CA LYS A 58 10.93 -6.74 -6.57
C LYS A 58 10.08 -6.71 -5.30
N VAL A 59 9.35 -5.63 -5.01
CA VAL A 59 8.47 -5.53 -3.83
C VAL A 59 7.47 -6.69 -3.80
N LYS A 60 6.83 -7.02 -4.93
CA LYS A 60 5.89 -8.15 -5.00
C LYS A 60 6.57 -9.48 -4.68
N THR A 61 7.73 -9.75 -5.28
CA THR A 61 8.49 -10.99 -5.04
C THR A 61 8.92 -11.10 -3.58
N GLU A 62 9.51 -10.04 -3.00
CA GLU A 62 9.99 -10.06 -1.62
C GLU A 62 8.85 -10.23 -0.60
N ILE A 63 7.67 -9.62 -0.87
CA ILE A 63 6.47 -9.85 -0.07
C ILE A 63 6.02 -11.31 -0.17
N GLN A 64 5.95 -11.86 -1.39
CA GLN A 64 5.56 -13.25 -1.61
C GLN A 64 6.50 -14.21 -0.88
N ASP A 65 7.81 -14.01 -1.01
CA ASP A 65 8.82 -14.82 -0.33
C ASP A 65 8.72 -14.71 1.18
N PHE A 66 8.50 -13.50 1.71
CA PHE A 66 8.25 -13.27 3.13
C PHE A 66 7.05 -14.06 3.66
N PHE A 67 5.91 -14.03 2.97
CA PHE A 67 4.72 -14.75 3.41
C PHE A 67 4.84 -16.28 3.23
N ASN A 68 5.69 -16.73 2.31
CA ASN A 68 6.05 -18.15 2.11
C ASN A 68 7.03 -18.69 3.17
N LEU A 69 7.65 -17.84 3.99
CA LEU A 69 8.49 -18.29 5.09
C LEU A 69 7.72 -19.19 6.05
N ALA A 70 8.45 -20.06 6.75
CA ALA A 70 7.91 -20.89 7.81
C ALA A 70 7.32 -20.02 8.93
N MET A 71 6.30 -20.53 9.62
CA MET A 71 5.63 -19.77 10.67
C MET A 71 6.56 -19.42 11.82
N GLU A 72 7.58 -20.23 12.09
CA GLU A 72 8.61 -20.00 13.10
C GLU A 72 9.42 -18.73 12.82
N ASP A 73 9.70 -18.45 11.53
CA ASP A 73 10.41 -17.25 11.12
C ASP A 73 9.51 -16.03 11.16
N LYS A 74 8.25 -16.15 10.68
CA LYS A 74 7.27 -15.06 10.74
C LYS A 74 6.92 -14.68 12.19
N LYS A 75 6.90 -15.66 13.12
CA LYS A 75 6.69 -15.44 14.57
C LYS A 75 7.76 -14.61 15.24
N LYS A 76 8.95 -14.45 14.65
CA LYS A 76 9.97 -13.53 15.18
C LYS A 76 9.54 -12.06 15.08
N LEU A 77 8.57 -11.78 14.21
CA LEU A 77 8.02 -10.44 13.95
C LEU A 77 6.59 -10.31 14.49
N TRP A 78 6.16 -11.19 15.40
CA TRP A 78 4.77 -11.24 15.84
C TRP A 78 4.35 -9.96 16.60
N GLN A 79 3.11 -9.53 16.39
CA GLN A 79 2.51 -8.44 17.17
C GLN A 79 2.48 -8.77 18.66
N THR A 80 2.50 -7.75 19.51
CA THR A 80 2.35 -7.92 20.96
C THR A 80 1.05 -7.28 21.44
N PRO A 81 0.51 -7.64 22.62
CA PRO A 81 -0.69 -6.99 23.16
C PRO A 81 -0.57 -5.47 23.34
N ARG A 82 0.66 -4.92 23.30
CA ARG A 82 0.94 -3.48 23.45
C ARG A 82 1.39 -2.83 22.14
N ASP A 83 1.63 -3.61 21.09
CA ASP A 83 2.15 -3.11 19.81
C ASP A 83 1.52 -3.89 18.66
N VAL A 84 0.71 -3.19 17.86
CA VAL A 84 -0.05 -3.74 16.74
C VAL A 84 0.80 -3.85 15.46
N GLU A 85 2.05 -3.39 15.50
CA GLU A 85 3.00 -3.56 14.41
C GLU A 85 3.63 -4.96 14.47
N GLY A 86 3.81 -5.56 13.30
CA GLY A 86 4.32 -6.91 13.11
C GLY A 86 3.36 -7.81 12.34
N PHE A 87 3.69 -9.10 12.33
CA PHE A 87 2.89 -10.17 11.75
C PHE A 87 1.79 -10.57 12.75
N GLY A 88 0.54 -10.56 12.31
CA GLY A 88 -0.60 -10.98 13.12
C GLY A 88 -1.91 -10.30 12.73
N GLN A 89 -3.00 -10.87 13.21
CA GLN A 89 -4.33 -10.27 13.14
C GLN A 89 -4.48 -9.28 14.29
N ALA A 90 -4.42 -8.00 13.98
CA ALA A 90 -4.66 -6.97 14.99
C ALA A 90 -6.15 -6.97 15.38
N PHE A 91 -6.44 -6.71 16.66
CA PHE A 91 -7.78 -6.38 17.17
C PHE A 91 -8.81 -7.52 17.26
N VAL A 92 -8.47 -8.71 17.78
CA VAL A 92 -9.49 -9.64 18.29
C VAL A 92 -10.01 -9.13 19.64
N VAL A 93 -11.22 -8.58 19.67
CA VAL A 93 -11.81 -7.87 20.84
C VAL A 93 -13.00 -8.60 21.46
N SER A 94 -13.57 -9.61 20.79
CA SER A 94 -14.67 -10.43 21.32
C SER A 94 -14.73 -11.82 20.67
N GLU A 95 -15.44 -12.75 21.32
CA GLU A 95 -15.66 -14.11 20.80
C GLU A 95 -16.57 -14.12 19.55
N ASP A 96 -17.48 -13.15 19.44
CA ASP A 96 -18.41 -13.03 18.31
C ASP A 96 -17.84 -12.28 17.10
N GLN A 97 -16.58 -11.84 17.18
CA GLN A 97 -15.95 -11.07 16.12
C GLN A 97 -15.75 -11.94 14.88
N LYS A 98 -16.24 -11.46 13.74
CA LYS A 98 -15.91 -12.02 12.43
C LYS A 98 -14.48 -11.61 12.07
N LEU A 99 -13.65 -12.59 11.78
CA LEU A 99 -12.26 -12.39 11.37
C LEU A 99 -12.15 -12.41 9.85
N ASP A 100 -11.28 -11.56 9.33
CA ASP A 100 -10.92 -11.58 7.92
C ASP A 100 -10.13 -12.85 7.61
N TRP A 101 -10.39 -13.43 6.43
CA TRP A 101 -9.59 -14.54 5.92
C TRP A 101 -8.30 -14.02 5.28
N ALA A 102 -7.42 -13.49 6.12
CA ALA A 102 -6.15 -12.91 5.71
C ALA A 102 -5.07 -13.16 6.77
N ASP A 103 -3.81 -12.98 6.38
CA ASP A 103 -2.70 -12.74 7.29
C ASP A 103 -2.17 -11.33 7.02
N ILE A 104 -1.79 -10.60 8.05
CA ILE A 104 -1.33 -9.20 7.93
C ILE A 104 0.07 -9.05 8.52
N PHE A 105 0.90 -8.31 7.80
CA PHE A 105 2.12 -7.71 8.35
C PHE A 105 1.98 -6.20 8.26
N PHE A 106 1.99 -5.52 9.41
CA PHE A 106 1.81 -4.08 9.51
C PHE A 106 3.04 -3.43 10.14
N MET A 107 3.52 -2.32 9.57
CA MET A 107 4.70 -1.63 10.10
C MET A 107 4.71 -0.17 9.67
N THR A 108 5.09 0.71 10.59
CA THR A 108 5.40 2.11 10.30
C THR A 108 6.73 2.21 9.58
N THR A 109 6.74 2.77 8.36
CA THR A 109 7.97 2.96 7.56
C THR A 109 8.55 4.36 7.67
N LEU A 110 7.72 5.38 7.92
CA LEU A 110 8.13 6.78 7.99
C LEU A 110 7.42 7.56 9.12
N PRO A 111 8.08 8.60 9.67
CA PRO A 111 9.49 8.90 9.48
C PRO A 111 10.38 7.84 10.18
N VAL A 112 11.67 7.82 9.87
CA VAL A 112 12.56 6.70 10.25
C VAL A 112 12.62 6.52 11.77
N GLU A 113 12.56 7.62 12.52
CA GLU A 113 12.53 7.67 13.97
C GLU A 113 11.31 7.01 14.62
N MET A 114 10.20 6.82 13.87
CA MET A 114 9.02 6.10 14.36
C MET A 114 9.09 4.59 14.10
N ARG A 115 10.06 4.12 13.32
CA ARG A 115 10.20 2.67 13.05
C ARG A 115 10.49 1.93 14.34
N ARG A 116 9.78 0.83 14.59
CA ARG A 116 10.01 -0.01 15.76
C ARG A 116 11.42 -0.62 15.72
N PRO A 117 12.29 -0.32 16.71
CA PRO A 117 13.67 -0.81 16.70
C PRO A 117 13.79 -2.34 16.74
N HIS A 118 12.76 -3.02 17.24
CA HIS A 118 12.71 -4.47 17.32
C HIS A 118 12.06 -5.14 16.11
N LEU A 119 11.47 -4.37 15.18
CA LEU A 119 10.74 -4.92 14.04
C LEU A 119 11.53 -4.72 12.74
N PHE A 120 11.83 -3.48 12.38
CA PHE A 120 12.45 -3.14 11.10
C PHE A 120 13.80 -3.86 10.86
N PRO A 121 14.73 -3.90 11.83
CA PRO A 121 16.00 -4.62 11.64
C PRO A 121 15.85 -6.13 11.47
N ASN A 122 14.76 -6.72 11.96
CA ASN A 122 14.48 -8.16 11.90
C ASN A 122 13.71 -8.57 10.64
N VAL A 123 13.26 -7.62 9.81
CA VAL A 123 12.74 -7.93 8.48
C VAL A 123 13.90 -8.54 7.66
N PRO A 124 13.72 -9.72 7.04
CA PRO A 124 14.77 -10.36 6.27
C PRO A 124 15.28 -9.48 5.10
N SER A 125 16.57 -9.56 4.80
CA SER A 125 17.09 -9.11 3.50
C SER A 125 16.81 -10.22 2.47
N PRO A 126 16.41 -9.90 1.22
CA PRO A 126 16.38 -8.57 0.58
C PRO A 126 15.14 -7.70 0.83
N PHE A 127 14.11 -8.24 1.48
CA PHE A 127 12.83 -7.53 1.68
C PHE A 127 12.98 -6.18 2.38
N ARG A 128 13.76 -6.12 3.47
CA ARG A 128 14.00 -4.89 4.23
C ARG A 128 14.55 -3.75 3.37
N GLU A 129 15.60 -4.01 2.59
CA GLU A 129 16.23 -3.01 1.71
C GLU A 129 15.26 -2.52 0.65
N THR A 130 14.47 -3.45 0.10
CA THR A 130 13.44 -3.16 -0.90
C THR A 130 12.34 -2.27 -0.32
N LEU A 131 11.92 -2.50 0.93
CA LEU A 131 10.97 -1.65 1.65
C LEU A 131 11.50 -0.23 1.88
N GLU A 132 12.79 -0.05 2.14
CA GLU A 132 13.37 1.30 2.34
C GLU A 132 13.26 2.14 1.08
N VAL A 133 13.65 1.56 -0.06
CA VAL A 133 13.56 2.25 -1.36
C VAL A 133 12.09 2.52 -1.69
N TYR A 134 11.24 1.50 -1.60
CA TYR A 134 9.82 1.64 -1.92
C TYR A 134 9.10 2.67 -1.05
N SER A 135 9.41 2.73 0.24
CA SER A 135 8.80 3.71 1.15
C SER A 135 9.17 5.15 0.78
N LEU A 136 10.36 5.41 0.23
CA LEU A 136 10.76 6.74 -0.21
C LEU A 136 10.07 7.11 -1.53
N GLU A 137 9.96 6.16 -2.47
CA GLU A 137 9.23 6.36 -3.72
C GLU A 137 7.74 6.68 -3.47
N VAL A 138 7.08 5.93 -2.58
CA VAL A 138 5.69 6.20 -2.20
C VAL A 138 5.55 7.54 -1.46
N LYS A 139 6.53 7.94 -0.64
CA LYS A 139 6.54 9.27 -0.02
C LYS A 139 6.63 10.39 -1.06
N ASN A 140 7.39 10.20 -2.14
CA ASN A 140 7.50 11.20 -3.20
C ASN A 140 6.22 11.32 -4.04
N LEU A 141 5.41 10.25 -4.08
CA LEU A 141 4.10 10.25 -4.75
C LEU A 141 2.98 10.92 -3.95
N ALA A 142 3.04 10.82 -2.62
CA ALA A 142 2.00 11.28 -1.70
C ALA A 142 2.05 12.80 -1.48
#